data_AF-A0A1Y6D589-F1
#
_entry.id   AF-A0A1Y6D589-F1
#
_cell.length_a   1.000
_cell.length_b   1.000
_cell.length_c   1.000
_cell.angle_alpha   90.00
_cell.angle_beta   90.00
_cell.angle_gamma   90.00
#
_symmetry.space_group_name_H-M   'P 1'
#
loop_
_entity.id
_entity.type
_entity.pdbx_description
1 polymer ?
#
loop_
_entity_poly.entity_id
_entity_poly.type
_entity_poly.pdbx_seq_one_letter_code
_entity_poly.pdbx_strand_id
1 'polypeptide(L)'
;MTLDPTDRALLRGWLQGLPWLVLSDVYQPDQLPSATKAHTETLVEALVARARRSGRDDLADRLAGGPLVSERWQAQADAAIDAILELPEPRPAPSDPVARWFPGRIEAPLARAGIATLADIAQAAELDGWWRTVPRIGEDGAEILRQFFAQSPELGPLPEIVVEPPPAPERPPRTDVAPLEYFRAPELLSGRDRTNRQPPERQRIQADTDAEAVGCWLAQWPEDSATRRAYRKEAERFLLWSLLERGKPLSGLGVDDAIAYRQFVRDPQPRERWVGPLAARRSPGWKPFQDGLSERSAQFAETVLRSLCQWLVEVGYLAWSPFGGLRRARRSEEGMAVGRALSEREWRWVMDYCAGKLAEPGTDTAYYRHARFALRFGYATGLRISNLAAATLGDLERREGRDGAKWWLHCRVKGDKPHRVPVTALLGELREYLGFRGYDAPLEALDPDIPLIGKRRRTRTGRKTYREVAYSPAGLHDLFRSLFGEAGAALESTDPVAAARLRASTAHVLRHTHATHALERGVPITVAQRNLGHASLAVTSRYLTVDDDRHHEEIGKLLDPGAEPA
;
A
#
# COMPACT_ATOMS: atom_id res chain seq x y z
N MET A 1 -14.64 -32.52 -9.89
CA MET A 1 -15.44 -31.29 -10.07
C MET A 1 -16.79 -31.69 -10.61
N THR A 2 -17.88 -31.29 -9.96
CA THR A 2 -19.24 -31.53 -10.43
C THR A 2 -19.91 -30.17 -10.63
N LEU A 3 -20.50 -29.96 -11.81
CA LEU A 3 -21.32 -28.79 -12.07
C LEU A 3 -22.77 -29.14 -11.76
N ASP A 4 -23.47 -28.25 -11.07
CA ASP A 4 -24.90 -28.40 -10.93
C ASP A 4 -25.62 -28.11 -12.27
N PRO A 5 -26.90 -28.50 -12.42
CA PRO A 5 -27.64 -28.28 -13.66
C PRO A 5 -27.72 -26.82 -14.09
N THR A 6 -27.71 -25.90 -13.13
CA THR A 6 -27.79 -24.45 -13.34
C THR A 6 -26.47 -23.91 -13.90
N ASP A 7 -25.35 -24.32 -13.33
CA ASP A 7 -23.99 -23.96 -13.79
C ASP A 7 -23.72 -24.50 -15.20
N ARG A 8 -24.21 -25.71 -15.51
CA ARG A 8 -24.10 -26.29 -16.86
C ARG A 8 -24.95 -25.53 -17.88
N ALA A 9 -26.18 -25.18 -17.53
CA ALA A 9 -27.05 -24.36 -18.38
C ALA A 9 -26.49 -22.93 -18.59
N LEU A 10 -25.90 -22.34 -17.54
CA LEU A 10 -25.24 -21.05 -17.59
C LEU A 10 -24.03 -21.05 -18.53
N LEU A 11 -23.15 -22.07 -18.45
CA LEU A 11 -22.01 -22.22 -19.36
C LEU A 11 -22.46 -22.41 -20.82
N ARG A 12 -23.52 -23.17 -21.06
CA ARG A 12 -24.09 -23.35 -22.41
C ARG A 12 -24.66 -22.05 -22.97
N GLY A 13 -25.40 -21.29 -22.16
CA GLY A 13 -25.89 -19.98 -22.56
C GLY A 13 -24.76 -18.99 -22.87
N TRP A 14 -23.67 -19.04 -22.08
CA TRP A 14 -22.46 -18.25 -22.36
C TRP A 14 -21.79 -18.66 -23.68
N LEU A 15 -21.65 -19.97 -23.95
CA LEU A 15 -21.10 -20.47 -25.21
C LEU A 15 -21.95 -20.05 -26.42
N GLN A 16 -23.27 -19.97 -26.26
CA GLN A 16 -24.20 -19.48 -27.28
C GLN A 16 -24.10 -17.96 -27.52
N GLY A 17 -23.29 -17.24 -26.74
CA GLY A 17 -23.09 -15.80 -26.87
C GLY A 17 -24.24 -14.97 -26.31
N LEU A 18 -25.05 -15.54 -25.40
CA LEU A 18 -26.13 -14.79 -24.77
C LEU A 18 -25.58 -13.63 -23.93
N PRO A 19 -26.24 -12.45 -23.93
CA PRO A 19 -25.84 -11.33 -23.09
C PRO A 19 -25.87 -11.70 -21.60
N TRP A 20 -24.91 -11.20 -20.81
CA TRP A 20 -24.84 -11.47 -19.37
C TRP A 20 -26.10 -11.10 -18.60
N LEU A 21 -26.85 -10.09 -19.08
CA LEU A 21 -28.15 -9.72 -18.52
C LEU A 21 -29.17 -10.87 -18.64
N VAL A 22 -29.21 -11.53 -19.79
CA VAL A 22 -30.10 -12.68 -20.04
C VAL A 22 -29.65 -13.90 -19.22
N LEU A 23 -28.34 -14.14 -19.15
CA LEU A 23 -27.79 -15.25 -18.36
C LEU A 23 -28.07 -15.10 -16.86
N SER A 24 -27.98 -13.87 -16.35
CA SER A 24 -28.32 -13.50 -14.98
C SER A 24 -29.81 -13.70 -14.74
N ASP A 25 -30.70 -13.12 -15.53
CA ASP A 25 -32.17 -13.26 -15.35
C ASP A 25 -32.65 -14.72 -15.41
N VAL A 26 -32.09 -15.53 -16.31
CA VAL A 26 -32.59 -16.88 -16.57
C VAL A 26 -31.98 -17.93 -15.62
N TYR A 27 -30.68 -17.83 -15.34
CA TYR A 27 -29.96 -18.88 -14.61
C TYR A 27 -29.54 -18.48 -13.20
N GLN A 28 -29.46 -17.18 -12.90
CA GLN A 28 -29.07 -16.67 -11.58
C GLN A 28 -29.84 -15.38 -11.21
N PRO A 29 -31.18 -15.41 -11.12
CA PRO A 29 -32.02 -14.21 -11.01
C PRO A 29 -31.74 -13.37 -9.76
N ASP A 30 -31.15 -13.97 -8.72
CA ASP A 30 -30.75 -13.28 -7.49
C ASP A 30 -29.31 -12.70 -7.55
N GLN A 31 -28.62 -12.84 -8.67
CA GLN A 31 -27.24 -12.38 -8.87
C GLN A 31 -27.18 -11.31 -9.96
N LEU A 32 -26.35 -10.29 -9.75
CA LEU A 32 -26.09 -9.27 -10.77
C LEU A 32 -25.36 -9.87 -11.99
N PRO A 33 -25.52 -9.32 -13.21
CA PRO A 33 -24.81 -9.79 -14.41
C PRO A 33 -23.29 -9.86 -14.26
N SER A 34 -22.68 -8.96 -13.47
CA SER A 34 -21.25 -8.99 -13.17
C SER A 34 -20.86 -10.16 -12.25
N ALA A 35 -21.72 -10.51 -11.29
CA ALA A 35 -21.53 -11.67 -10.44
C ALA A 35 -21.71 -12.97 -11.23
N THR A 36 -22.71 -13.03 -12.12
CA THR A 36 -22.90 -14.14 -13.06
C THR A 36 -21.71 -14.27 -14.00
N LYS A 37 -21.21 -13.17 -14.59
CA LYS A 37 -19.98 -13.17 -15.40
C LYS A 37 -18.78 -13.67 -14.63
N ALA A 38 -18.49 -13.13 -13.44
CA ALA A 38 -17.35 -13.56 -12.62
C ALA A 38 -17.47 -15.03 -12.19
N HIS A 39 -18.68 -15.50 -11.92
CA HIS A 39 -18.94 -16.90 -11.63
C HIS A 39 -18.70 -17.78 -12.86
N THR A 40 -19.21 -17.41 -14.03
CA THR A 40 -18.94 -18.12 -15.29
C THR A 40 -17.45 -18.13 -15.65
N GLU A 41 -16.74 -17.00 -15.51
CA GLU A 41 -15.29 -16.92 -15.69
C GLU A 41 -14.55 -17.85 -14.72
N THR A 42 -14.98 -17.90 -13.45
CA THR A 42 -14.43 -18.84 -12.46
C THR A 42 -14.67 -20.30 -12.85
N LEU A 43 -15.85 -20.63 -13.37
CA LEU A 43 -16.18 -21.97 -13.86
C LEU A 43 -15.31 -22.35 -15.07
N VAL A 44 -15.12 -21.43 -16.02
CA VAL A 44 -14.28 -21.61 -17.20
C VAL A 44 -12.81 -21.77 -16.79
N GLU A 45 -12.29 -20.91 -15.91
CA GLU A 45 -10.94 -21.03 -15.36
C GLU A 45 -10.72 -22.38 -14.67
N ALA A 46 -11.72 -22.86 -13.91
CA ALA A 46 -11.65 -24.17 -13.26
C ALA A 46 -11.66 -25.34 -14.26
N LEU A 47 -12.48 -25.26 -15.33
CA LEU A 47 -12.52 -26.23 -16.41
C LEU A 47 -11.21 -26.25 -17.20
N VAL A 48 -10.68 -25.09 -17.57
CA VAL A 48 -9.39 -24.93 -18.27
C VAL A 48 -8.25 -25.47 -17.41
N ALA A 49 -8.21 -25.12 -16.12
CA ALA A 49 -7.21 -25.63 -15.20
C ALA A 49 -7.30 -27.15 -15.05
N ARG A 50 -8.51 -27.72 -14.98
CA ARG A 50 -8.72 -29.17 -14.94
C ARG A 50 -8.21 -29.85 -16.22
N ALA A 51 -8.58 -29.32 -17.38
CA ALA A 51 -8.14 -29.86 -18.67
C ALA A 51 -6.61 -29.90 -18.80
N ARG A 52 -5.94 -28.79 -18.44
CA ARG A 52 -4.46 -28.70 -18.45
C ARG A 52 -3.82 -29.67 -17.47
N ARG A 53 -4.36 -29.80 -16.26
CA ARG A 53 -3.89 -30.77 -15.25
C ARG A 53 -4.08 -32.22 -15.68
N SER A 54 -5.09 -32.50 -16.49
CA SER A 54 -5.33 -33.82 -17.10
C SER A 54 -4.59 -34.04 -18.43
N GLY A 55 -3.70 -33.12 -18.84
CA GLY A 55 -2.92 -33.24 -20.08
C GLY A 55 -3.73 -33.06 -21.38
N ARG A 56 -4.90 -32.43 -21.30
CA ARG A 56 -5.80 -32.14 -22.43
C ARG A 56 -5.76 -30.66 -22.80
N ASP A 57 -4.58 -30.21 -23.22
CA ASP A 57 -4.36 -28.82 -23.66
C ASP A 57 -5.25 -28.45 -24.86
N ASP A 58 -5.60 -29.44 -25.70
CA ASP A 58 -6.55 -29.31 -26.80
C ASP A 58 -7.96 -28.89 -26.36
N LEU A 59 -8.42 -29.38 -25.20
CA LEU A 59 -9.71 -29.01 -24.61
C LEU A 59 -9.60 -27.68 -23.84
N ALA A 60 -8.47 -27.46 -23.17
CA ALA A 60 -8.20 -26.23 -22.43
C ALA A 60 -8.17 -25.01 -23.34
N ASP A 61 -7.41 -25.07 -24.43
CA ASP A 61 -7.24 -23.96 -25.36
C ASP A 61 -8.55 -23.66 -26.12
N ARG A 62 -9.36 -24.70 -26.35
CA ARG A 62 -10.69 -24.55 -26.94
C ARG A 62 -11.64 -23.73 -26.05
N LEU A 63 -11.54 -23.83 -24.73
CA LEU A 63 -12.36 -23.06 -23.80
C LEU A 63 -11.73 -21.70 -23.45
N ALA A 64 -10.39 -21.61 -23.43
CA ALA A 64 -9.67 -20.38 -23.08
C ALA A 64 -9.89 -19.24 -24.07
N GLY A 65 -10.25 -19.54 -25.33
CA GLY A 65 -10.50 -18.55 -26.37
C GLY A 65 -11.79 -17.74 -26.24
N GLY A 66 -12.68 -18.08 -25.29
CA GLY A 66 -13.98 -17.44 -25.12
C GLY A 66 -14.98 -17.77 -26.24
N PRO A 67 -16.22 -17.25 -26.18
CA PRO A 67 -17.28 -17.63 -27.10
C PRO A 67 -17.03 -17.09 -28.52
N LEU A 68 -17.13 -17.96 -29.53
CA LEU A 68 -17.14 -17.58 -30.95
C LEU A 68 -18.54 -17.71 -31.56
N VAL A 69 -18.80 -16.96 -32.63
CA VAL A 69 -20.14 -16.82 -33.25
C VAL A 69 -20.57 -18.02 -34.11
N SER A 70 -19.71 -19.04 -34.31
CA SER A 70 -20.05 -20.18 -35.18
C SER A 70 -20.71 -21.35 -34.41
N GLU A 71 -21.84 -21.85 -34.90
CA GLU A 71 -22.56 -23.01 -34.32
C GLU A 71 -21.66 -24.24 -34.19
N ARG A 72 -20.79 -24.48 -35.17
CA ARG A 72 -19.82 -25.59 -35.15
C ARG A 72 -18.84 -25.49 -33.98
N TRP A 73 -18.36 -24.28 -33.68
CA TRP A 73 -17.47 -24.07 -32.53
C TRP A 73 -18.22 -24.26 -31.21
N GLN A 74 -19.46 -23.75 -31.10
CA GLN A 74 -20.28 -23.87 -29.89
C GLN A 74 -20.55 -25.35 -29.53
N ALA A 75 -20.93 -26.16 -30.53
CA ALA A 75 -21.12 -27.60 -30.34
C ALA A 75 -19.83 -28.30 -29.89
N GLN A 76 -18.67 -27.88 -30.41
CA GLN A 76 -17.37 -28.44 -30.01
C GLN A 76 -16.93 -27.97 -28.63
N ALA A 77 -17.27 -26.75 -28.22
CA ALA A 77 -16.98 -26.22 -26.89
C ALA A 77 -17.86 -26.88 -25.81
N ASP A 78 -19.14 -27.11 -26.09
CA ASP A 78 -20.03 -27.85 -25.19
C ASP A 78 -19.57 -29.30 -25.02
N ALA A 79 -19.21 -29.97 -26.13
CA ALA A 79 -18.59 -31.31 -26.07
C ALA A 79 -17.26 -31.32 -25.30
N ALA A 80 -16.47 -30.24 -25.36
CA ALA A 80 -15.24 -30.11 -24.59
C ALA A 80 -15.51 -29.98 -23.09
N ILE A 81 -16.53 -29.22 -22.68
CA ILE A 81 -16.96 -29.13 -21.27
C ILE A 81 -17.34 -30.52 -20.76
N ASP A 82 -18.18 -31.25 -21.51
CA ASP A 82 -18.63 -32.58 -21.13
C ASP A 82 -17.46 -33.56 -21.02
N ALA A 83 -16.56 -33.54 -22.00
CA ALA A 83 -15.34 -34.34 -21.97
C ALA A 83 -14.45 -34.03 -20.75
N ILE A 84 -14.30 -32.75 -20.35
CA ILE A 84 -13.50 -32.35 -19.17
C ILE A 84 -14.13 -32.82 -17.87
N LEU A 85 -15.46 -32.81 -17.78
CA LEU A 85 -16.19 -33.26 -16.60
C LEU A 85 -16.10 -34.78 -16.41
N GLU A 86 -16.02 -35.53 -17.50
CA GLU A 86 -15.81 -36.99 -17.50
C GLU A 86 -14.36 -37.40 -17.23
N LEU A 87 -13.39 -36.49 -17.39
CA LEU A 87 -12.00 -36.79 -17.05
C LEU A 87 -11.91 -37.21 -15.58
N PRO A 88 -11.12 -38.24 -15.26
CA PRO A 88 -10.80 -38.56 -13.88
C PRO A 88 -10.14 -37.35 -13.21
N GLU A 89 -10.27 -37.25 -11.89
CA GLU A 89 -9.61 -36.18 -11.15
C GLU A 89 -8.09 -36.23 -11.40
N PRO A 90 -7.49 -35.15 -11.92
CA PRO A 90 -6.08 -35.18 -12.27
C PRO A 90 -5.26 -35.39 -11.00
N ARG A 91 -4.41 -36.40 -11.04
CA ARG A 91 -3.46 -36.72 -9.97
C ARG A 91 -2.08 -36.21 -10.40
N PRO A 92 -1.39 -35.44 -9.54
CA PRO A 92 -0.07 -34.94 -9.88
C PRO A 92 0.94 -36.08 -9.95
N ALA A 93 1.74 -36.08 -10.99
CA ALA A 93 2.89 -36.96 -11.13
C ALA A 93 4.19 -36.20 -10.80
N PRO A 94 5.20 -36.84 -10.20
CA PRO A 94 6.48 -36.17 -9.91
C PRO A 94 7.14 -35.52 -11.15
N SER A 95 6.97 -36.11 -12.33
CA SER A 95 7.49 -35.58 -13.60
C SER A 95 6.67 -34.42 -14.19
N ASP A 96 5.54 -34.04 -13.57
CA ASP A 96 4.72 -32.95 -14.09
C ASP A 96 5.45 -31.60 -14.02
N PRO A 97 5.34 -30.76 -15.07
CA PRO A 97 5.83 -29.39 -15.02
C PRO A 97 5.11 -28.58 -13.94
N VAL A 98 5.85 -27.73 -13.22
CA VAL A 98 5.29 -26.83 -12.19
C VAL A 98 4.19 -25.93 -12.77
N ALA A 99 4.36 -25.47 -14.01
CA ALA A 99 3.39 -24.66 -14.75
C ALA A 99 2.00 -25.30 -14.90
N ARG A 100 1.93 -26.64 -14.86
CA ARG A 100 0.66 -27.38 -14.97
C ARG A 100 -0.20 -27.23 -13.71
N TRP A 101 0.43 -26.99 -12.56
CA TRP A 101 -0.22 -27.03 -11.26
C TRP A 101 -0.30 -25.67 -10.58
N PHE A 102 0.63 -24.75 -10.91
CA PHE A 102 0.77 -23.47 -10.25
C PHE A 102 0.73 -22.27 -11.22
N PRO A 103 0.18 -21.13 -10.79
CA PRO A 103 0.15 -19.91 -11.60
C PRO A 103 1.55 -19.29 -11.75
N GLY A 104 1.76 -18.48 -12.79
CA GLY A 104 3.06 -17.87 -13.13
C GLY A 104 3.75 -17.07 -12.01
N ARG A 105 3.01 -16.61 -10.98
CA ARG A 105 3.63 -15.98 -9.79
C ARG A 105 4.43 -16.96 -8.92
N ILE A 106 4.10 -18.25 -8.95
CA ILE A 106 4.80 -19.34 -8.25
C ILE A 106 5.74 -20.05 -9.24
N GLU A 107 5.24 -20.34 -10.44
CA GLU A 107 6.03 -21.02 -11.47
C GLU A 107 7.25 -20.21 -11.92
N ALA A 108 7.10 -18.93 -12.30
CA ALA A 108 8.20 -18.18 -12.90
C ALA A 108 9.41 -17.97 -11.97
N PRO A 109 9.24 -17.76 -10.65
CA PRO A 109 10.34 -17.84 -9.69
C PRO A 109 11.04 -19.19 -9.64
N LEU A 110 10.28 -20.30 -9.60
CA LEU A 110 10.81 -21.66 -9.52
C LEU A 110 11.57 -22.03 -10.80
N ALA A 111 11.00 -21.74 -11.97
CA ALA A 111 11.64 -21.93 -13.26
C ALA A 111 12.97 -21.16 -13.37
N ARG A 112 13.02 -19.91 -12.88
CA ARG A 112 14.27 -19.12 -12.82
C ARG A 112 15.31 -19.71 -11.87
N ALA A 113 14.89 -20.48 -10.87
CA ALA A 113 15.77 -21.21 -9.97
C ALA A 113 16.12 -22.63 -10.48
N GLY A 114 15.73 -22.99 -11.71
CA GLY A 114 15.99 -24.31 -12.29
C GLY A 114 15.07 -25.42 -11.78
N ILE A 115 13.97 -25.07 -11.08
CA ILE A 115 12.98 -26.00 -10.55
C ILE A 115 11.82 -26.07 -11.56
N ALA A 116 11.81 -27.12 -12.39
CA ALA A 116 10.91 -27.23 -13.53
C ALA A 116 9.75 -28.22 -13.29
N THR A 117 9.95 -29.22 -12.45
CA THR A 117 9.00 -30.30 -12.16
C THR A 117 8.58 -30.36 -10.69
N LEU A 118 7.51 -31.10 -10.39
CA LEU A 118 7.10 -31.36 -9.00
C LEU A 118 8.16 -32.17 -8.24
N ALA A 119 8.88 -33.08 -8.89
CA ALA A 119 10.01 -33.79 -8.32
C ALA A 119 11.14 -32.83 -7.93
N ASP A 120 11.43 -31.82 -8.75
CA ASP A 120 12.45 -30.82 -8.43
C ASP A 120 12.08 -30.00 -7.19
N ILE A 121 10.78 -29.75 -6.96
CA ILE A 121 10.29 -29.10 -5.72
C ILE A 121 10.53 -30.02 -4.53
N ALA A 122 10.18 -31.30 -4.63
CA ALA A 122 10.40 -32.28 -3.57
C ALA A 122 11.89 -32.39 -3.20
N GLN A 123 12.74 -32.46 -4.22
CA GLN A 123 14.20 -32.52 -4.06
C GLN A 123 14.75 -31.23 -3.46
N ALA A 124 14.32 -30.06 -3.94
CA ALA A 124 14.72 -28.77 -3.37
C ALA A 124 14.31 -28.68 -1.90
N ALA A 125 13.14 -29.23 -1.55
CA ALA A 125 12.61 -29.22 -0.20
C ALA A 125 13.31 -30.15 0.79
N GLU A 126 14.23 -31.02 0.34
CA GLU A 126 15.13 -31.75 1.25
C GLU A 126 16.09 -30.81 1.98
N LEU A 127 16.36 -29.63 1.41
CA LEU A 127 17.15 -28.58 2.05
C LEU A 127 16.26 -27.72 2.93
N ASP A 128 16.64 -27.58 4.21
CA ASP A 128 15.92 -26.68 5.11
C ASP A 128 15.97 -25.23 4.60
N GLY A 129 14.81 -24.56 4.63
CA GLY A 129 14.66 -23.19 4.14
C GLY A 129 14.84 -22.99 2.63
N TRP A 130 14.71 -24.04 1.80
CA TRP A 130 14.90 -23.98 0.35
C TRP A 130 14.17 -22.82 -0.36
N TRP A 131 12.99 -22.44 0.09
CA TRP A 131 12.24 -21.32 -0.50
C TRP A 131 12.93 -19.95 -0.35
N ARG A 132 13.88 -19.84 0.58
CA ARG A 132 14.72 -18.64 0.76
C ARG A 132 15.74 -18.48 -0.36
N THR A 133 16.10 -19.57 -1.04
CA THR A 133 17.03 -19.55 -2.17
C THR A 133 16.32 -19.23 -3.49
N VAL A 134 14.99 -19.30 -3.54
CA VAL A 134 14.16 -18.97 -4.71
C VAL A 134 13.60 -17.54 -4.59
N PRO A 135 14.12 -16.56 -5.35
CA PRO A 135 13.68 -15.17 -5.23
C PRO A 135 12.18 -15.02 -5.54
N ARG A 136 11.43 -14.39 -4.62
CA ARG A 136 9.98 -14.06 -4.69
C ARG A 136 8.98 -15.17 -4.33
N ILE A 137 9.40 -16.38 -3.95
CA ILE A 137 8.48 -17.40 -3.39
C ILE A 137 8.12 -17.06 -1.93
N GLY A 138 9.11 -16.71 -1.10
CA GLY A 138 8.89 -16.34 0.30
C GLY A 138 8.21 -17.45 1.12
N GLU A 139 7.85 -17.17 2.37
CA GLU A 139 7.17 -18.14 3.25
C GLU A 139 5.76 -18.47 2.76
N ASP A 140 4.99 -17.45 2.30
CA ASP A 140 3.64 -17.64 1.78
C ASP A 140 3.61 -18.56 0.55
N GLY A 141 4.57 -18.41 -0.37
CA GLY A 141 4.67 -19.28 -1.54
C GLY A 141 5.09 -20.70 -1.17
N ALA A 142 6.01 -20.86 -0.20
CA ALA A 142 6.41 -22.16 0.31
C ALA A 142 5.25 -22.91 0.98
N GLU A 143 4.43 -22.21 1.76
CA GLU A 143 3.26 -22.79 2.42
C GLU A 143 2.20 -23.23 1.41
N ILE A 144 2.00 -22.49 0.32
CA ILE A 144 1.12 -22.90 -0.79
C ILE A 144 1.61 -24.22 -1.41
N LEU A 145 2.92 -24.36 -1.64
CA LEU A 145 3.50 -25.59 -2.19
C LEU A 145 3.36 -26.75 -1.20
N ARG A 146 3.64 -26.52 0.09
CA ARG A 146 3.49 -27.54 1.14
C ARG A 146 2.06 -28.06 1.24
N GLN A 147 1.07 -27.16 1.25
CA GLN A 147 -0.34 -27.55 1.28
C GLN A 147 -0.75 -28.39 0.07
N PHE A 148 -0.21 -28.07 -1.12
CA PHE A 148 -0.46 -28.86 -2.31
C PHE A 148 0.11 -30.28 -2.21
N PHE A 149 1.36 -30.44 -1.77
CA PHE A 149 1.99 -31.76 -1.58
C PHE A 149 1.30 -32.56 -0.46
N ALA A 150 0.87 -31.92 0.62
CA ALA A 150 0.12 -32.57 1.69
C ALA A 150 -1.25 -33.11 1.23
N GLN A 151 -1.85 -32.50 0.20
CA GLN A 151 -3.11 -32.95 -0.41
C GLN A 151 -2.91 -33.96 -1.56
N SER A 152 -1.66 -34.30 -1.89
CA SER A 152 -1.27 -35.11 -3.05
C SER A 152 -0.46 -36.33 -2.61
N PRO A 153 -1.13 -37.44 -2.23
CA PRO A 153 -0.46 -38.63 -1.71
C PRO A 153 0.64 -39.19 -2.63
N GLU A 154 0.50 -39.02 -3.95
CA GLU A 154 1.41 -39.51 -4.98
C GLU A 154 2.78 -38.80 -4.98
N LEU A 155 2.88 -37.60 -4.42
CA LEU A 155 4.13 -36.81 -4.37
C LEU A 155 4.89 -36.98 -3.04
N GLY A 156 4.20 -37.45 -2.00
CA GLY A 156 4.68 -37.41 -0.62
C GLY A 156 4.59 -36.00 -0.01
N PRO A 157 4.53 -35.86 1.33
CA PRO A 157 4.49 -34.56 1.98
C PRO A 157 5.86 -33.87 1.89
N LEU A 158 5.86 -32.55 1.64
CA LEU A 158 7.05 -31.73 1.92
C LEU A 158 7.27 -31.63 3.43
N PRO A 159 8.53 -31.47 3.89
CA PRO A 159 8.81 -31.23 5.30
C PRO A 159 8.02 -30.03 5.83
N GLU A 160 7.68 -30.10 7.12
CA GLU A 160 6.95 -29.03 7.78
C GLU A 160 7.78 -27.75 7.71
N ILE A 161 7.14 -26.64 7.32
CA ILE A 161 7.78 -25.33 7.42
C ILE A 161 7.76 -25.00 8.91
N VAL A 162 8.83 -25.38 9.59
CA VAL A 162 9.03 -24.97 10.98
C VAL A 162 9.34 -23.48 10.93
N VAL A 163 8.30 -22.66 11.09
CA VAL A 163 8.48 -21.26 11.50
C VAL A 163 8.86 -21.32 12.97
N GLU A 164 10.10 -21.73 13.26
CA GLU A 164 10.62 -21.55 14.59
C GLU A 164 10.49 -20.06 14.91
N PRO A 165 9.91 -19.66 16.08
CA PRO A 165 10.13 -18.31 16.57
C PRO A 165 11.63 -18.12 16.50
N PRO A 166 12.09 -17.11 15.75
CA PRO A 166 13.42 -17.18 15.20
C PRO A 166 14.40 -17.39 16.35
N PRO A 167 15.28 -18.40 16.27
CA PRO A 167 16.14 -18.75 17.38
C PRO A 167 16.84 -17.50 17.92
N ALA A 168 17.10 -17.54 19.23
CA ALA A 168 18.02 -16.60 19.89
C ALA A 168 19.26 -16.41 19.00
N PRO A 169 19.78 -15.18 18.89
CA PRO A 169 20.56 -14.72 17.74
C PRO A 169 21.61 -15.74 17.26
N GLU A 170 21.36 -16.42 16.13
CA GLU A 170 22.34 -17.29 15.44
C GLU A 170 23.53 -16.53 14.87
N ARG A 171 23.45 -15.19 14.86
CA ARG A 171 24.56 -14.36 14.40
C ARG A 171 25.44 -14.03 15.60
N PRO A 172 26.71 -14.46 15.62
CA PRO A 172 27.63 -14.02 16.66
C PRO A 172 27.71 -12.49 16.60
N PRO A 173 27.82 -11.82 17.75
CA PRO A 173 27.90 -10.38 17.77
C PRO A 173 29.11 -9.89 16.96
N ARG A 174 28.94 -8.79 16.20
CA ARG A 174 29.97 -8.25 15.30
C ARG A 174 30.40 -6.84 15.68
N THR A 175 31.66 -6.53 15.41
CA THR A 175 32.25 -5.19 15.57
C THR A 175 32.26 -4.39 14.25
N ASP A 176 31.72 -4.94 13.16
CA ASP A 176 31.54 -4.29 11.85
C ASP A 176 30.04 -4.13 11.54
N VAL A 177 29.68 -3.54 10.39
CA VAL A 177 28.30 -3.24 9.97
C VAL A 177 27.36 -4.43 10.20
N ALA A 178 26.45 -4.24 11.15
CA ALA A 178 25.40 -5.17 11.51
C ALA A 178 24.23 -4.37 12.13
N PRO A 179 23.01 -4.90 12.12
CA PRO A 179 21.91 -4.27 12.86
C PRO A 179 22.24 -4.13 14.35
N LEU A 180 21.66 -3.15 15.05
CA LEU A 180 21.98 -2.84 16.45
C LEU A 180 21.86 -4.06 17.38
N GLU A 181 20.87 -4.93 17.16
CA GLU A 181 20.69 -6.16 17.95
C GLU A 181 21.84 -7.18 17.79
N TYR A 182 22.62 -7.10 16.72
CA TYR A 182 23.76 -7.98 16.42
C TYR A 182 25.12 -7.26 16.50
N PHE A 183 25.11 -5.95 16.70
CA PHE A 183 26.32 -5.14 16.79
C PHE A 183 26.85 -5.13 18.23
N ARG A 184 28.17 -5.22 18.38
CA ARG A 184 28.88 -4.98 19.64
C ARG A 184 29.90 -3.89 19.41
N ALA A 185 29.68 -2.76 20.08
CA ALA A 185 30.68 -1.71 20.11
C ALA A 185 31.94 -2.24 20.82
N PRO A 186 33.15 -1.96 20.31
CA PRO A 186 34.37 -2.11 21.10
C PRO A 186 34.23 -1.39 22.44
N GLU A 187 34.81 -1.91 23.52
CA GLU A 187 34.66 -1.35 24.87
C GLU A 187 35.09 0.12 24.95
N LEU A 188 36.23 0.44 24.31
CA LEU A 188 36.73 1.81 24.15
C LEU A 188 35.73 2.73 23.43
N LEU A 189 34.84 2.15 22.62
CA LEU A 189 33.81 2.82 21.85
C LEU A 189 32.38 2.71 22.45
N SER A 190 32.24 2.20 23.67
CA SER A 190 30.94 2.00 24.33
C SER A 190 30.17 3.29 24.65
N GLY A 191 30.88 4.40 24.79
CA GLY A 191 30.35 5.66 25.31
C GLY A 191 30.56 5.87 26.81
N ARG A 192 31.28 4.97 27.51
CA ARG A 192 31.59 5.08 28.95
C ARG A 192 32.53 6.25 29.30
N ASP A 193 33.61 6.45 28.55
CA ASP A 193 34.69 7.36 28.97
C ASP A 193 34.85 8.60 28.08
N ARG A 194 33.93 9.58 28.10
CA ARG A 194 33.87 10.59 27.00
C ARG A 194 33.43 12.01 27.36
N THR A 195 33.85 12.95 26.50
CA THR A 195 33.80 14.41 26.68
C THR A 195 32.40 15.03 26.68
N ASN A 196 31.42 14.41 26.01
CA ASN A 196 30.03 14.90 25.91
C ASN A 196 29.03 14.02 26.69
N ARG A 197 29.51 13.17 27.62
CA ARG A 197 28.65 12.41 28.51
C ARG A 197 28.54 13.11 29.86
N GLN A 198 27.31 13.26 30.36
CA GLN A 198 27.06 13.78 31.70
C GLN A 198 27.29 12.68 32.76
N PRO A 199 27.68 13.04 33.98
CA PRO A 199 27.95 12.06 35.02
C PRO A 199 26.66 11.34 35.46
N PRO A 200 26.74 10.09 35.96
CA PRO A 200 25.57 9.25 36.24
C PRO A 200 24.51 9.90 37.13
N GLU A 201 24.89 10.78 38.05
CA GLU A 201 23.97 11.45 38.98
C GLU A 201 23.02 12.44 38.28
N ARG A 202 23.36 12.87 37.06
CA ARG A 202 22.51 13.74 36.23
C ARG A 202 21.64 12.97 35.25
N GLN A 203 21.91 11.68 35.04
CA GLN A 203 21.20 10.85 34.07
C GLN A 203 19.84 10.42 34.64
N ARG A 204 18.79 10.58 33.84
CA ARG A 204 17.40 10.20 34.18
C ARG A 204 16.99 8.87 33.54
N ILE A 205 17.94 8.14 32.98
CA ILE A 205 17.77 6.85 32.32
C ILE A 205 18.81 5.86 32.85
N GLN A 206 18.47 4.58 32.88
CA GLN A 206 19.40 3.50 33.21
C GLN A 206 20.09 3.03 31.93
N ALA A 207 21.16 3.73 31.54
CA ALA A 207 21.95 3.39 30.35
C ALA A 207 23.44 3.60 30.62
N ASP A 208 24.22 2.53 30.50
CA ASP A 208 25.66 2.55 30.67
C ASP A 208 26.41 2.78 29.34
N THR A 209 25.74 2.56 28.21
CA THR A 209 26.32 2.71 26.86
C THR A 209 25.45 3.57 25.94
N ASP A 210 26.06 4.08 24.86
CA ASP A 210 25.33 4.87 23.86
C ASP A 210 24.20 4.06 23.19
N ALA A 211 24.41 2.75 23.01
CA ALA A 211 23.42 1.86 22.42
C ALA A 211 22.20 1.68 23.34
N GLU A 212 22.42 1.50 24.64
CA GLU A 212 21.35 1.41 25.64
C GLU A 212 20.56 2.71 25.73
N ALA A 213 21.25 3.86 25.72
CA ALA A 213 20.60 5.17 25.76
C ALA A 213 19.69 5.41 24.54
N VAL A 214 20.14 5.00 23.34
CA VAL A 214 19.30 5.00 22.13
C VAL A 214 18.14 4.00 22.25
N GLY A 215 18.36 2.85 22.89
CA GLY A 215 17.30 1.89 23.22
C GLY A 215 16.20 2.50 24.09
N CYS A 216 16.57 3.20 25.17
CA CYS A 216 15.63 3.92 26.04
C CYS A 216 14.82 4.96 25.25
N TRP A 217 15.46 5.68 24.33
CA TRP A 217 14.75 6.64 23.47
C TRP A 217 13.71 5.96 22.58
N LEU A 218 14.07 4.85 21.93
CA LEU A 218 13.20 4.10 21.03
C LEU A 218 12.02 3.43 21.75
N ALA A 219 12.16 3.13 23.03
CA ALA A 219 11.11 2.53 23.87
C ALA A 219 9.90 3.46 24.11
N GLN A 220 10.00 4.74 23.77
CA GLN A 220 8.87 5.69 23.83
C GLN A 220 7.74 5.37 22.84
N TRP A 221 7.98 4.50 21.86
CA TRP A 221 6.99 4.08 20.87
C TRP A 221 6.72 2.57 20.93
N PRO A 222 5.49 2.12 20.60
CA PRO A 222 5.16 0.70 20.51
C PRO A 222 6.09 -0.06 19.54
N GLU A 223 6.40 -1.32 19.87
CA GLU A 223 7.32 -2.18 19.12
C GLU A 223 6.96 -2.30 17.63
N ASP A 224 5.67 -2.49 17.35
CA ASP A 224 5.18 -2.69 15.99
C ASP A 224 4.82 -1.40 15.26
N SER A 225 5.14 -0.23 15.83
CA SER A 225 4.82 1.05 15.20
C SER A 225 5.75 1.36 14.01
N ALA A 226 5.18 1.94 12.94
CA ALA A 226 5.96 2.40 11.79
C ALA A 226 6.98 3.49 12.19
N THR A 227 6.63 4.34 13.17
CA THR A 227 7.50 5.38 13.71
C THR A 227 8.74 4.79 14.38
N ARG A 228 8.59 3.79 15.27
CA ARG A 228 9.74 3.14 15.92
C ARG A 228 10.67 2.50 14.90
N ARG A 229 10.12 1.82 13.87
CA ARG A 229 10.93 1.24 12.79
C ARG A 229 11.73 2.29 12.03
N ALA A 230 11.09 3.42 11.67
CA ALA A 230 11.75 4.51 10.97
C ALA A 230 12.85 5.16 11.84
N TYR A 231 12.55 5.43 13.11
CA TYR A 231 13.48 6.08 14.03
C TYR A 231 14.67 5.18 14.37
N ARG A 232 14.42 3.88 14.63
CA ARG A 232 15.48 2.89 14.84
C ARG A 232 16.43 2.84 13.65
N LYS A 233 15.89 2.83 12.42
CA LYS A 233 16.70 2.79 11.20
C LYS A 233 17.65 3.98 11.09
N GLU A 234 17.20 5.21 11.37
CA GLU A 234 18.08 6.38 11.29
C GLU A 234 19.07 6.45 12.47
N ALA A 235 18.63 6.11 13.69
CA ALA A 235 19.53 6.05 14.86
C ALA A 235 20.63 5.00 14.70
N GLU A 236 20.29 3.81 14.16
CA GLU A 236 21.21 2.73 13.82
C GLU A 236 22.26 3.17 12.81
N ARG A 237 21.86 3.82 11.73
CA ARG A 237 22.80 4.37 10.74
C ARG A 237 23.80 5.33 11.36
N PHE A 238 23.33 6.21 12.24
CA PHE A 238 24.17 7.21 12.88
C PHE A 238 25.13 6.60 13.89
N LEU A 239 24.64 5.69 14.75
CA LEU A 239 25.47 4.95 15.70
C LEU A 239 26.56 4.15 14.99
N LEU A 240 26.20 3.32 14.01
CA LEU A 240 27.17 2.53 13.26
C LEU A 240 28.21 3.42 12.57
N TRP A 241 27.77 4.49 11.91
CA TRP A 241 28.69 5.42 11.25
C TRP A 241 29.67 6.07 12.24
N SER A 242 29.18 6.52 13.40
CA SER A 242 30.03 7.14 14.42
C SER A 242 31.13 6.20 14.89
N LEU A 243 30.78 4.93 15.11
CA LEU A 243 31.69 3.93 15.65
C LEU A 243 32.67 3.42 14.58
N LEU A 244 32.19 3.17 13.35
CA LEU A 244 32.98 2.51 12.30
C LEU A 244 33.75 3.47 11.41
N GLU A 245 33.19 4.64 11.09
CA GLU A 245 33.85 5.62 10.19
C GLU A 245 34.54 6.74 10.95
N ARG A 246 34.00 7.17 12.11
CA ARG A 246 34.65 8.21 12.93
C ARG A 246 35.52 7.66 14.05
N GLY A 247 35.37 6.38 14.41
CA GLY A 247 36.04 5.81 15.58
C GLY A 247 35.64 6.51 16.88
N LYS A 248 34.43 7.06 16.93
CA LYS A 248 33.93 7.90 18.02
C LYS A 248 32.63 7.32 18.59
N PRO A 249 32.35 7.56 19.89
CA PRO A 249 30.98 7.36 20.42
C PRO A 249 29.95 8.17 19.67
N LEU A 250 28.68 7.98 20.01
CA LEU A 250 27.69 9.04 19.91
C LEU A 250 27.92 10.16 20.95
N SER A 251 28.14 9.82 22.23
CA SER A 251 28.48 10.70 23.37
C SER A 251 29.83 11.44 23.33
N GLY A 252 30.41 11.62 22.16
CA GLY A 252 31.65 12.38 21.93
C GLY A 252 31.72 12.95 20.52
N LEU A 253 30.60 12.94 19.80
CA LEU A 253 30.45 13.66 18.55
C LEU A 253 30.31 15.16 18.82
N GLY A 254 30.95 15.94 17.96
CA GLY A 254 30.78 17.38 17.88
C GLY A 254 29.94 17.81 16.68
N VAL A 255 29.87 19.13 16.47
CA VAL A 255 29.17 19.72 15.31
C VAL A 255 29.84 19.32 13.99
N ASP A 256 31.17 19.24 13.96
CA ASP A 256 31.91 18.83 12.75
C ASP A 256 31.57 17.39 12.33
N ASP A 257 31.35 16.50 13.30
CA ASP A 257 30.92 15.14 13.00
C ASP A 257 29.48 15.13 12.46
N ALA A 258 28.58 15.99 12.96
CA ALA A 258 27.24 16.12 12.39
C ALA A 258 27.26 16.66 10.94
N ILE A 259 28.20 17.56 10.60
CA ILE A 259 28.43 18.04 9.23
C ILE A 259 28.90 16.88 8.34
N ALA A 260 29.88 16.11 8.81
CA ALA A 260 30.41 14.95 8.08
C ALA A 260 29.31 13.90 7.82
N TYR A 261 28.46 13.62 8.82
CA TYR A 261 27.35 12.69 8.67
C TYR A 261 26.34 13.14 7.61
N ARG A 262 26.06 14.45 7.54
CA ARG A 262 25.14 15.01 6.52
C ARG A 262 25.64 14.76 5.10
N GLN A 263 26.95 14.78 4.88
CA GLN A 263 27.55 14.44 3.59
C GLN A 263 27.49 12.92 3.34
N PHE A 264 27.92 12.15 4.33
CA PHE A 264 27.96 10.69 4.26
C PHE A 264 26.62 10.05 3.91
N VAL A 265 25.50 10.49 4.48
CA VAL A 265 24.20 9.86 4.17
C VAL A 265 23.75 10.05 2.73
N ARG A 266 24.28 11.05 2.01
CA ARG A 266 23.98 11.28 0.59
C ARG A 266 24.82 10.41 -0.32
N ASP A 267 26.04 10.08 0.11
CA ASP A 267 26.94 9.15 -0.57
C ASP A 267 27.71 8.30 0.45
N PRO A 268 27.15 7.17 0.91
CA PRO A 268 27.77 6.34 1.94
C PRO A 268 29.00 5.60 1.40
N GLN A 269 30.18 5.95 1.88
CA GLN A 269 31.46 5.38 1.45
C GLN A 269 32.20 4.68 2.60
N PRO A 270 32.92 3.57 2.36
CA PRO A 270 33.01 2.85 1.09
C PRO A 270 31.70 2.11 0.75
N ARG A 271 31.24 2.17 -0.51
CA ARG A 271 29.94 1.62 -0.92
C ARG A 271 29.77 0.14 -0.56
N GLU A 272 30.79 -0.70 -0.74
CA GLU A 272 30.71 -2.14 -0.39
C GLU A 272 30.43 -2.42 1.09
N ARG A 273 30.79 -1.49 1.98
CA ARG A 273 30.56 -1.62 3.43
C ARG A 273 29.14 -1.20 3.80
N TRP A 274 28.62 -0.14 3.20
CA TRP A 274 27.40 0.54 3.67
C TRP A 274 26.17 0.32 2.80
N VAL A 275 26.37 -0.01 1.52
CA VAL A 275 25.33 -0.06 0.49
C VAL A 275 25.16 -1.49 -0.04
N GLY A 276 23.92 -1.97 -0.12
CA GLY A 276 23.62 -3.30 -0.66
C GLY A 276 22.14 -3.52 -0.96
N PRO A 277 21.78 -4.66 -1.59
CA PRO A 277 20.41 -4.98 -1.91
C PRO A 277 19.54 -5.13 -0.64
N LEU A 278 18.22 -5.08 -0.82
CA LEU A 278 17.28 -5.32 0.28
C LEU A 278 17.51 -6.72 0.85
N ALA A 279 17.87 -6.78 2.13
CA ALA A 279 18.11 -8.02 2.86
C ALA A 279 17.42 -7.97 4.23
N ALA A 280 17.01 -9.15 4.72
CA ALA A 280 16.49 -9.29 6.08
C ALA A 280 17.57 -8.88 7.10
N ARG A 281 17.17 -8.32 8.25
CA ARG A 281 18.12 -7.90 9.31
C ARG A 281 19.00 -9.05 9.80
N ARG A 282 18.48 -10.27 9.79
CA ARG A 282 19.23 -11.49 10.17
C ARG A 282 20.26 -11.90 9.12
N SER A 283 20.15 -11.43 7.88
CA SER A 283 21.03 -11.82 6.78
C SER A 283 22.46 -11.33 6.98
N PRO A 284 23.48 -12.17 6.69
CA PRO A 284 24.88 -11.76 6.65
C PRO A 284 25.13 -10.55 5.71
N GLY A 285 24.38 -10.48 4.61
CA GLY A 285 24.46 -9.43 3.60
C GLY A 285 23.67 -8.16 3.93
N TRP A 286 23.11 -8.04 5.15
CA TRP A 286 22.39 -6.83 5.53
C TRP A 286 23.28 -5.59 5.50
N LYS A 287 22.79 -4.54 4.83
CA LYS A 287 23.41 -3.23 4.76
C LYS A 287 22.43 -2.13 5.20
N PRO A 288 22.91 -1.08 5.89
CA PRO A 288 22.06 0.00 6.40
C PRO A 288 21.53 0.92 5.28
N PHE A 289 22.15 0.93 4.10
CA PHE A 289 21.73 1.70 2.93
C PHE A 289 21.50 0.79 1.73
N GLN A 290 20.50 1.13 0.90
CA GLN A 290 20.33 0.55 -0.44
C GLN A 290 20.98 1.42 -1.51
N ASP A 291 21.05 2.72 -1.25
CA ASP A 291 21.80 3.72 -2.00
C ASP A 291 21.94 4.98 -1.13
N GLY A 292 22.57 6.02 -1.67
CA GLY A 292 22.58 7.37 -1.10
C GLY A 292 21.18 7.93 -0.87
N LEU A 293 21.00 8.66 0.23
CA LEU A 293 19.71 9.26 0.56
C LEU A 293 19.40 10.47 -0.34
N SER A 294 18.18 10.49 -0.88
CA SER A 294 17.62 11.71 -1.47
C SER A 294 17.61 12.87 -0.47
N GLU A 295 17.59 14.11 -0.97
CA GLU A 295 17.52 15.33 -0.13
C GLU A 295 16.41 15.24 0.93
N ARG A 296 15.22 14.80 0.53
CA ARG A 296 14.07 14.67 1.45
C ARG A 296 14.32 13.60 2.53
N SER A 297 14.91 12.47 2.16
CA SER A 297 15.24 11.39 3.09
C SER A 297 16.35 11.79 4.06
N ALA A 298 17.37 12.51 3.58
CA ALA A 298 18.45 13.05 4.41
C ALA A 298 17.92 14.08 5.42
N GLN A 299 17.01 14.97 5.00
CA GLN A 299 16.34 15.92 5.91
C GLN A 299 15.50 15.21 6.98
N PHE A 300 14.81 14.13 6.62
CA PHE A 300 14.09 13.30 7.58
C PHE A 300 15.05 12.67 8.58
N ALA A 301 16.14 12.04 8.12
CA ALA A 301 17.15 11.47 9.00
C ALA A 301 17.72 12.49 9.98
N GLU A 302 18.09 13.69 9.52
CA GLU A 302 18.56 14.77 10.40
C GLU A 302 17.49 15.20 11.42
N THR A 303 16.21 15.26 11.03
CA THR A 303 15.12 15.61 11.95
C THR A 303 15.00 14.58 13.08
N VAL A 304 15.07 13.29 12.74
CA VAL A 304 15.05 12.18 13.70
C VAL A 304 16.25 12.26 14.64
N LEU A 305 17.46 12.46 14.10
CA LEU A 305 18.70 12.48 14.89
C LEU A 305 18.79 13.72 15.79
N ARG A 306 18.29 14.86 15.35
CA ARG A 306 18.11 16.04 16.21
C ARG A 306 17.18 15.74 17.38
N SER A 307 16.04 15.09 17.12
CA SER A 307 15.10 14.70 18.16
C SER A 307 15.72 13.72 19.15
N LEU A 308 16.46 12.72 18.68
CA LEU A 308 17.20 11.77 19.51
C LEU A 308 18.21 12.48 20.40
N CYS A 309 19.13 13.25 19.80
CA CYS A 309 20.21 13.90 20.55
C CYS A 309 19.67 14.95 21.52
N GLN A 310 18.61 15.67 21.14
CA GLN A 310 17.94 16.63 22.02
C GLN A 310 17.32 15.92 23.24
N TRP A 311 16.62 14.81 23.03
CA TRP A 311 16.07 14.02 24.13
C TRP A 311 17.19 13.49 25.05
N LEU A 312 18.31 13.03 24.46
CA LEU A 312 19.47 12.59 25.24
C LEU A 312 20.07 13.71 26.10
N VAL A 313 20.02 14.96 25.66
CA VAL A 313 20.38 16.12 26.50
C VAL A 313 19.34 16.34 27.61
N GLU A 314 18.05 16.25 27.30
CA GLU A 314 16.95 16.48 28.26
C GLU A 314 16.90 15.45 29.40
N VAL A 315 17.24 14.20 29.11
CA VAL A 315 17.40 13.14 30.14
C VAL A 315 18.77 13.17 30.81
N GLY A 316 19.61 14.16 30.48
CA GLY A 316 20.91 14.34 31.10
C GLY A 316 21.92 13.26 30.74
N TYR A 317 21.77 12.58 29.59
CA TYR A 317 22.76 11.63 29.08
C TYR A 317 23.89 12.36 28.32
N LEU A 318 23.53 13.26 27.41
CA LEU A 318 24.48 14.13 26.71
C LEU A 318 24.59 15.50 27.39
N ALA A 319 25.77 16.11 27.34
CA ALA A 319 25.95 17.49 27.80
C ALA A 319 25.46 18.51 26.76
N TRP A 320 25.63 18.21 25.48
CA TRP A 320 25.13 18.99 24.35
C TRP A 320 24.76 18.09 23.16
N SER A 321 23.92 18.61 22.27
CA SER A 321 23.56 17.93 21.03
C SER A 321 24.62 18.19 19.95
N PRO A 322 25.17 17.18 19.24
CA PRO A 322 26.06 17.40 18.10
C PRO A 322 25.36 18.17 16.96
N PHE A 323 24.02 18.20 16.95
CA PHE A 323 23.25 18.97 15.99
C PHE A 323 22.89 20.39 16.49
N GLY A 324 23.20 20.75 17.74
CA GLY A 324 22.75 22.00 18.38
C GLY A 324 23.20 23.29 17.68
N GLY A 325 24.41 23.30 17.10
CA GLY A 325 24.97 24.44 16.35
C GLY A 325 24.83 24.34 14.83
N LEU A 326 24.28 23.23 14.31
CA LEU A 326 24.26 22.98 12.88
C LEU A 326 23.13 23.76 12.21
N ARG A 327 23.46 24.64 11.25
CA ARG A 327 22.45 25.33 10.44
C ARG A 327 21.54 24.30 9.76
N ARG A 328 20.23 24.47 9.91
CA ARG A 328 19.25 23.62 9.20
C ARG A 328 19.47 23.80 7.69
N ALA A 329 19.48 22.68 6.96
CA ALA A 329 19.44 22.73 5.50
C ALA A 329 18.21 23.53 5.08
N ARG A 330 18.40 24.54 4.22
CA ARG A 330 17.29 25.33 3.69
C ARG A 330 16.42 24.36 2.88
N ARG A 331 15.12 24.32 3.16
CA ARG A 331 14.19 23.63 2.26
C ARG A 331 14.29 24.34 0.91
N SER A 332 14.62 23.63 -0.17
CA SER A 332 14.33 24.18 -1.49
C SER A 332 12.80 24.29 -1.58
N GLU A 333 12.29 25.51 -1.57
CA GLU A 333 10.87 25.78 -1.73
C GLU A 333 10.41 25.46 -3.17
N GLU A 334 11.37 25.46 -4.11
CA GLU A 334 11.22 25.27 -5.57
C GLU A 334 10.60 23.95 -6.03
N GLY A 335 10.22 23.03 -5.12
CA GLY A 335 9.58 21.76 -5.49
C GLY A 335 8.45 21.30 -4.57
N MET A 336 7.93 22.16 -3.69
CA MET A 336 7.03 21.69 -2.61
C MET A 336 5.53 21.68 -2.94
N ALA A 337 5.08 22.20 -4.08
CA ALA A 337 3.66 22.19 -4.44
C ALA A 337 3.36 22.07 -5.94
N VAL A 338 4.18 22.71 -6.79
CA VAL A 338 4.01 22.70 -8.24
C VAL A 338 4.21 21.27 -8.76
N GLY A 339 3.13 20.63 -9.21
CA GLY A 339 3.12 19.29 -9.79
C GLY A 339 2.57 18.14 -8.91
N ARG A 340 2.10 18.41 -7.67
CA ARG A 340 1.50 17.37 -6.81
C ARG A 340 -0.03 17.31 -6.81
N ALA A 341 -0.69 18.36 -7.28
CA ALA A 341 -2.13 18.38 -7.51
C ALA A 341 -2.42 18.04 -8.98
N LEU A 342 -3.58 17.44 -9.22
CA LEU A 342 -4.16 17.39 -10.56
C LEU A 342 -4.67 18.78 -10.91
N SER A 343 -4.54 19.19 -12.17
CA SER A 343 -5.26 20.35 -12.69
C SER A 343 -6.76 20.08 -12.77
N GLU A 344 -7.59 21.13 -12.87
CA GLU A 344 -9.03 21.00 -13.10
C GLU A 344 -9.34 20.17 -14.36
N ARG A 345 -8.51 20.27 -15.41
CA ARG A 345 -8.65 19.46 -16.63
C ARG A 345 -8.37 17.98 -16.37
N GLU A 346 -7.26 17.67 -15.71
CA GLU A 346 -6.88 16.28 -15.36
C GLU A 346 -7.90 15.65 -14.40
N TRP A 347 -8.37 16.41 -13.40
CA TRP A 347 -9.42 15.95 -12.48
C TRP A 347 -10.72 15.63 -13.21
N ARG A 348 -11.18 16.55 -14.08
CA ARG A 348 -12.38 16.34 -14.89
C ARG A 348 -12.23 15.11 -15.78
N TRP A 349 -11.09 14.96 -16.45
CA TRP A 349 -10.79 13.78 -17.27
C TRP A 349 -10.94 12.47 -16.50
N VAL A 350 -10.36 12.37 -15.29
CA VAL A 350 -10.47 11.14 -14.48
C VAL A 350 -11.94 10.85 -14.11
N MET A 351 -12.70 11.89 -13.75
CA MET A 351 -14.13 11.73 -13.42
C MET A 351 -14.95 11.31 -14.64
N ASP A 352 -14.70 11.90 -15.80
CA ASP A 352 -15.38 11.60 -17.06
C ASP A 352 -15.02 10.20 -17.56
N TYR A 353 -13.75 9.79 -17.41
CA TYR A 353 -13.30 8.43 -17.70
C TYR A 353 -14.06 7.40 -16.84
N CYS A 354 -14.18 7.63 -15.54
CA CYS A 354 -14.99 6.77 -14.67
C CYS A 354 -16.47 6.74 -15.08
N ALA A 355 -17.04 7.89 -15.42
CA ALA A 355 -18.44 7.99 -15.83
C ALA A 355 -18.69 7.23 -17.15
N GLY A 356 -17.79 7.37 -18.13
CA GLY A 356 -17.82 6.63 -19.39
C GLY A 356 -17.77 5.12 -19.15
N LYS A 357 -16.83 4.66 -18.32
CA LYS A 357 -16.72 3.23 -17.95
C LYS A 357 -17.97 2.68 -17.27
N LEU A 358 -18.68 3.50 -16.49
CA LEU A 358 -19.95 3.10 -15.87
C LEU A 358 -21.13 3.06 -16.85
N ALA A 359 -21.07 3.83 -17.94
CA ALA A 359 -22.09 3.85 -18.99
C ALA A 359 -21.85 2.79 -20.08
N GLU A 360 -20.61 2.29 -20.23
CA GLU A 360 -20.24 1.27 -21.20
C GLU A 360 -20.89 -0.10 -20.87
N PRO A 361 -21.67 -0.70 -21.81
CA PRO A 361 -22.22 -2.04 -21.63
C PRO A 361 -21.12 -3.11 -21.50
N GLY A 362 -21.25 -4.01 -20.51
CA GLY A 362 -20.31 -5.13 -20.31
C GLY A 362 -19.07 -4.82 -19.46
N THR A 363 -18.92 -3.58 -19.00
CA THR A 363 -17.84 -3.14 -18.10
C THR A 363 -18.08 -3.64 -16.67
N ASP A 364 -17.00 -3.87 -15.90
CA ASP A 364 -17.08 -4.13 -14.46
C ASP A 364 -17.57 -2.89 -13.72
N THR A 365 -18.89 -2.73 -13.67
CA THR A 365 -19.54 -1.60 -12.99
C THR A 365 -19.22 -1.56 -11.51
N ALA A 366 -18.84 -2.67 -10.87
CA ALA A 366 -18.55 -2.70 -9.45
C ALA A 366 -17.21 -2.03 -9.13
N TYR A 367 -16.14 -2.40 -9.84
CA TYR A 367 -14.84 -1.75 -9.71
C TYR A 367 -14.96 -0.23 -9.90
N TYR A 368 -15.58 0.22 -10.99
CA TYR A 368 -15.70 1.65 -11.27
C TYR A 368 -16.66 2.37 -10.31
N ARG A 369 -17.70 1.72 -9.77
CA ARG A 369 -18.55 2.31 -8.70
C ARG A 369 -17.76 2.52 -7.42
N HIS A 370 -17.00 1.51 -6.99
CA HIS A 370 -16.10 1.62 -5.83
C HIS A 370 -15.04 2.72 -6.03
N ALA A 371 -14.36 2.69 -7.18
CA ALA A 371 -13.30 3.64 -7.49
C ALA A 371 -13.83 5.08 -7.60
N ARG A 372 -14.94 5.30 -8.32
CA ARG A 372 -15.55 6.63 -8.49
C ARG A 372 -16.01 7.22 -7.17
N PHE A 373 -16.72 6.44 -6.34
CA PHE A 373 -17.14 6.92 -5.02
C PHE A 373 -15.93 7.23 -4.14
N ALA A 374 -14.96 6.31 -4.02
CA ALA A 374 -13.78 6.51 -3.20
C ALA A 374 -12.95 7.73 -3.65
N LEU A 375 -12.85 7.97 -4.96
CA LEU A 375 -12.11 9.08 -5.55
C LEU A 375 -12.82 10.41 -5.31
N ARG A 376 -14.13 10.49 -5.56
CA ARG A 376 -14.92 11.71 -5.31
C ARG A 376 -15.01 12.03 -3.82
N PHE A 377 -15.20 11.02 -2.97
CA PHE A 377 -15.24 11.20 -1.52
C PHE A 377 -13.87 11.62 -0.98
N GLY A 378 -12.79 10.99 -1.43
CA GLY A 378 -11.42 11.35 -1.07
C GLY A 378 -11.04 12.77 -1.51
N TYR A 379 -11.41 13.16 -2.73
CA TYR A 379 -11.27 14.53 -3.22
C TYR A 379 -12.08 15.51 -2.38
N ALA A 380 -13.40 15.35 -2.27
CA ALA A 380 -14.27 16.34 -1.64
C ALA A 380 -14.00 16.53 -0.13
N THR A 381 -13.52 15.50 0.55
CA THR A 381 -13.19 15.58 1.99
C THR A 381 -11.74 15.97 2.25
N GLY A 382 -10.83 15.71 1.30
CA GLY A 382 -9.40 15.93 1.47
C GLY A 382 -8.75 15.06 2.55
N LEU A 383 -9.35 13.94 2.94
CA LEU A 383 -8.85 13.10 4.02
C LEU A 383 -7.49 12.46 3.69
N ARG A 384 -6.69 12.17 4.73
CA ARG A 384 -5.57 11.23 4.57
C ARG A 384 -6.13 9.85 4.26
N ILE A 385 -5.42 9.09 3.42
CA ILE A 385 -5.85 7.74 3.01
C ILE A 385 -6.15 6.80 4.19
N SER A 386 -5.43 6.94 5.31
CA SER A 386 -5.69 6.16 6.53
C SER A 386 -7.03 6.50 7.17
N ASN A 387 -7.43 7.78 7.21
CA ASN A 387 -8.76 8.18 7.67
C ASN A 387 -9.84 7.75 6.68
N LEU A 388 -9.58 7.93 5.38
CA LEU A 388 -10.50 7.52 4.32
C LEU A 388 -10.81 6.02 4.38
N ALA A 389 -9.79 5.19 4.59
CA ALA A 389 -9.90 3.74 4.74
C ALA A 389 -10.61 3.30 6.03
N ALA A 390 -10.47 4.07 7.10
CA ALA A 390 -10.99 3.73 8.43
C ALA A 390 -12.39 4.28 8.71
N ALA A 391 -12.90 5.20 7.89
CA ALA A 391 -14.17 5.88 8.15
C ALA A 391 -15.37 4.92 8.08
N THR A 392 -16.25 5.00 9.07
CA THR A 392 -17.49 4.20 9.15
C THR A 392 -18.75 5.09 9.20
N LEU A 393 -19.93 4.48 9.13
CA LEU A 393 -21.19 5.20 9.33
C LEU A 393 -21.28 5.83 10.72
N GLY A 394 -20.73 5.19 11.75
CA GLY A 394 -20.67 5.70 13.12
C GLY A 394 -19.82 6.97 13.29
N ASP A 395 -18.97 7.29 12.31
CA ASP A 395 -18.24 8.55 12.29
C ASP A 395 -19.07 9.72 11.72
N LEU A 396 -20.25 9.46 11.16
CA LEU A 396 -21.16 10.49 10.66
C LEU A 396 -21.99 11.07 11.80
N GLU A 397 -22.09 12.39 11.85
CA GLU A 397 -22.90 13.11 12.82
C GLU A 397 -23.79 14.12 12.11
N ARG A 398 -25.09 14.00 12.32
CA ARG A 398 -26.07 15.01 11.95
C ARG A 398 -26.15 16.06 13.06
N ARG A 399 -26.01 17.34 12.68
CA ARG A 399 -26.20 18.47 13.59
C ARG A 399 -27.18 19.47 13.02
N GLU A 400 -28.09 19.95 13.85
CA GLU A 400 -28.95 21.07 13.49
C GLU A 400 -28.12 22.36 13.44
N GLY A 401 -28.26 23.10 12.34
CA GLY A 401 -27.60 24.39 12.11
C GLY A 401 -28.63 25.47 11.80
N ARG A 402 -28.16 26.72 11.64
CA ARG A 402 -29.02 27.86 11.31
C ARG A 402 -29.85 27.67 10.03
N ASP A 403 -29.30 26.97 9.04
CA ASP A 403 -29.90 26.76 7.73
C ASP A 403 -30.41 25.31 7.55
N GLY A 404 -30.74 24.64 8.66
CA GLY A 404 -31.16 23.24 8.70
C GLY A 404 -30.04 22.25 9.04
N ALA A 405 -30.38 20.97 8.96
CA ALA A 405 -29.51 19.86 9.35
C ALA A 405 -28.28 19.75 8.43
N LYS A 406 -27.08 19.74 9.03
CA LYS A 406 -25.80 19.55 8.36
C LYS A 406 -25.14 18.27 8.86
N TRP A 407 -24.57 17.51 7.93
CA TRP A 407 -23.83 16.29 8.22
C TRP A 407 -22.32 16.51 8.19
N TRP A 408 -21.67 15.94 9.19
CA TRP A 408 -20.24 16.00 9.43
C TRP A 408 -19.66 14.59 9.55
N LEU A 409 -18.43 14.40 9.08
CA LEU A 409 -17.66 13.19 9.32
C LEU A 409 -16.55 13.48 10.33
N HIS A 410 -16.47 12.69 11.39
CA HIS A 410 -15.43 12.77 12.41
C HIS A 410 -14.20 11.97 12.02
N CYS A 411 -13.02 12.60 12.10
CA CYS A 411 -11.76 11.95 11.78
C CYS A 411 -11.01 11.60 13.07
N ARG A 412 -11.05 10.30 13.44
CA ARG A 412 -10.60 9.81 14.77
C ARG A 412 -9.29 9.02 14.74
N VAL A 413 -8.58 8.89 13.61
CA VAL A 413 -7.41 8.01 13.50
C VAL A 413 -6.24 8.47 14.40
N LYS A 414 -5.64 7.52 15.11
CA LYS A 414 -4.50 7.70 16.04
C LYS A 414 -3.33 8.42 15.36
N GLY A 415 -2.94 9.57 15.92
CA GLY A 415 -1.81 10.39 15.46
C GLY A 415 -2.21 11.65 14.67
N ASP A 416 -3.47 11.77 14.26
CA ASP A 416 -4.01 13.01 13.70
C ASP A 416 -4.69 13.87 14.77
N LYS A 417 -4.69 15.20 14.57
CA LYS A 417 -5.51 16.09 15.37
C LYS A 417 -6.99 15.79 15.05
N PRO A 418 -7.84 15.52 16.04
CA PRO A 418 -9.27 15.34 15.82
C PRO A 418 -9.84 16.55 15.09
N HIS A 419 -10.52 16.30 13.98
CA HIS A 419 -11.22 17.30 13.19
C HIS A 419 -12.45 16.69 12.55
N ARG A 420 -13.28 17.55 11.98
CA ARG A 420 -14.50 17.15 11.27
C ARG A 420 -14.51 17.78 9.89
N VAL A 421 -15.04 17.05 8.92
CA VAL A 421 -15.21 17.50 7.53
C VAL A 421 -16.69 17.54 7.17
N PRO A 422 -17.17 18.56 6.45
CA PRO A 422 -18.56 18.63 6.02
C PRO A 422 -18.79 17.62 4.89
N VAL A 423 -19.86 16.81 5.01
CA VAL A 423 -20.20 15.77 4.02
C VAL A 423 -21.62 15.87 3.51
N THR A 424 -22.32 16.96 3.85
CA THR A 424 -23.74 17.15 3.49
C THR A 424 -23.97 17.04 1.98
N ALA A 425 -23.11 17.66 1.17
CA ALA A 425 -23.19 17.60 -0.29
C ALA A 425 -22.86 16.22 -0.90
N LEU A 426 -22.29 15.30 -0.10
CA LEU A 426 -21.92 13.95 -0.54
C LEU A 426 -22.94 12.89 -0.11
N LEU A 427 -23.95 13.22 0.70
CA LEU A 427 -24.88 12.24 1.25
C LEU A 427 -25.71 11.53 0.17
N GLY A 428 -26.13 12.25 -0.87
CA GLY A 428 -26.89 11.64 -1.97
C GLY A 428 -26.09 10.52 -2.62
N GLU A 429 -24.84 10.80 -3.00
CA GLU A 429 -23.96 9.80 -3.60
C GLU A 429 -23.54 8.72 -2.61
N LEU A 430 -23.32 9.05 -1.33
CA LEU A 430 -23.08 8.04 -0.30
C LEU A 430 -24.24 7.07 -0.19
N ARG A 431 -25.49 7.55 -0.22
CA ARG A 431 -26.69 6.69 -0.18
C ARG A 431 -26.80 5.82 -1.43
N GLU A 432 -26.56 6.37 -2.62
CA GLU A 432 -26.51 5.60 -3.87
C GLU A 432 -25.43 4.50 -3.82
N TYR A 433 -24.25 4.85 -3.29
CA TYR A 433 -23.14 3.91 -3.15
C TYR A 433 -23.42 2.82 -2.10
N LEU A 434 -24.06 3.17 -0.98
CA LEU A 434 -24.48 2.22 0.04
C LEU A 434 -25.58 1.28 -0.50
N GLY A 435 -26.57 1.79 -1.23
CA GLY A 435 -27.57 0.99 -1.92
C GLY A 435 -26.94 0.01 -2.92
N PHE A 436 -25.95 0.47 -3.71
CA PHE A 436 -25.15 -0.41 -4.58
C PHE A 436 -24.45 -1.54 -3.80
N ARG A 437 -24.02 -1.29 -2.55
CA ARG A 437 -23.42 -2.32 -1.68
C ARG A 437 -24.46 -3.21 -0.98
N GLY A 438 -25.75 -2.87 -1.08
CA GLY A 438 -26.89 -3.59 -0.50
C GLY A 438 -27.47 -2.97 0.79
N TYR A 439 -27.25 -1.67 1.01
CA TYR A 439 -27.71 -0.95 2.20
C TYR A 439 -28.72 0.15 1.82
N ASP A 440 -29.97 -0.24 1.62
CA ASP A 440 -31.05 0.67 1.18
C ASP A 440 -31.79 1.36 2.34
N ALA A 441 -31.54 0.94 3.59
CA ALA A 441 -32.15 1.55 4.76
C ALA A 441 -31.63 2.99 5.01
N PRO A 442 -32.40 3.84 5.72
CA PRO A 442 -31.91 5.14 6.19
C PRO A 442 -30.60 5.01 6.97
N LEU A 443 -29.70 6.01 6.85
CA LEU A 443 -28.37 5.96 7.46
C LEU A 443 -28.40 5.71 8.97
N GLU A 444 -29.40 6.28 9.65
CA GLU A 444 -29.61 6.15 11.09
C GLU A 444 -30.04 4.74 11.53
N ALA A 445 -30.53 3.91 10.62
CA ALA A 445 -30.95 2.53 10.88
C ALA A 445 -29.89 1.49 10.50
N LEU A 446 -28.81 1.91 9.84
CA LEU A 446 -27.71 1.04 9.44
C LEU A 446 -26.72 0.82 10.59
N ASP A 447 -26.05 -0.34 10.59
CA ASP A 447 -25.02 -0.66 11.56
C ASP A 447 -23.87 0.39 11.50
N PRO A 448 -23.53 1.05 12.61
CA PRO A 448 -22.50 2.09 12.65
C PRO A 448 -21.10 1.59 12.27
N ASP A 449 -20.83 0.28 12.34
CA ASP A 449 -19.54 -0.30 11.97
C ASP A 449 -19.38 -0.51 10.46
N ILE A 450 -20.42 -0.25 9.66
CA ILE A 450 -20.35 -0.34 8.20
C ILE A 450 -19.31 0.68 7.69
N PRO A 451 -18.28 0.23 6.93
CA PRO A 451 -17.28 1.14 6.38
C PRO A 451 -17.89 2.05 5.32
N LEU A 452 -17.52 3.33 5.29
CA LEU A 452 -17.99 4.24 4.23
C LEU A 452 -17.50 3.79 2.86
N ILE A 453 -16.29 3.22 2.78
CA ILE A 453 -15.71 2.62 1.57
C ILE A 453 -15.39 1.15 1.85
N GLY A 454 -16.36 0.28 1.62
CA GLY A 454 -16.26 -1.16 1.79
C GLY A 454 -16.00 -1.92 0.49
N LYS A 455 -15.46 -3.14 0.63
CA LYS A 455 -15.46 -4.18 -0.41
C LYS A 455 -16.01 -5.49 0.14
N ARG A 456 -16.60 -6.31 -0.72
CA ARG A 456 -17.01 -7.67 -0.34
C ARG A 456 -15.79 -8.59 -0.29
N ARG A 457 -15.60 -9.29 0.84
CA ARG A 457 -14.57 -10.32 0.99
C ARG A 457 -15.23 -11.65 1.34
N ARG A 458 -14.80 -12.71 0.66
CA ARG A 458 -15.23 -14.09 0.96
C ARG A 458 -14.70 -14.50 2.33
N THR A 459 -15.56 -15.02 3.21
CA THR A 459 -15.10 -15.60 4.48
C THR A 459 -14.44 -16.97 4.23
N ARG A 460 -13.39 -17.29 5.00
CA ARG A 460 -12.60 -18.53 4.85
C ARG A 460 -13.28 -19.76 5.47
N THR A 461 -14.36 -19.56 6.24
CA THR A 461 -15.18 -20.62 6.83
C THR A 461 -16.12 -21.17 5.77
N GLY A 462 -16.21 -22.50 5.63
CA GLY A 462 -16.87 -23.24 4.53
C GLY A 462 -18.38 -23.02 4.28
N ARG A 463 -18.97 -21.91 4.72
CA ARG A 463 -20.26 -21.39 4.25
C ARG A 463 -20.00 -20.22 3.29
N LYS A 464 -20.72 -20.18 2.16
CA LYS A 464 -20.67 -19.11 1.15
C LYS A 464 -21.24 -17.78 1.70
N THR A 465 -20.64 -17.24 2.76
CA THR A 465 -21.01 -15.94 3.34
C THR A 465 -20.00 -14.89 2.92
N TYR A 466 -20.49 -13.75 2.42
CA TYR A 466 -19.68 -12.57 2.16
C TYR A 466 -19.75 -11.66 3.37
N ARG A 467 -18.58 -11.23 3.88
CA ARG A 467 -18.51 -10.15 4.85
C ARG A 467 -17.99 -8.91 4.16
N GLU A 468 -18.66 -7.80 4.38
CA GLU A 468 -18.12 -6.52 3.98
C GLU A 468 -16.96 -6.14 4.90
N VAL A 469 -15.85 -5.72 4.28
CA VAL A 469 -14.66 -5.28 4.98
C VAL A 469 -14.24 -3.91 4.45
N ALA A 470 -13.72 -3.07 5.34
CA ALA A 470 -13.06 -1.85 4.94
C ALA A 470 -11.90 -2.16 3.98
N TYR A 471 -11.64 -1.27 3.04
CA TYR A 471 -10.35 -1.30 2.36
C TYR A 471 -9.23 -1.00 3.36
N SER A 472 -8.10 -1.69 3.22
CA SER A 472 -6.87 -1.23 3.88
C SER A 472 -6.35 0.04 3.20
N PRO A 473 -5.52 0.86 3.88
CA PRO A 473 -4.86 1.99 3.23
C PRO A 473 -4.09 1.57 1.97
N ALA A 474 -3.40 0.44 1.99
CA ALA A 474 -2.72 -0.10 0.82
C ALA A 474 -3.72 -0.48 -0.30
N GLY A 475 -4.85 -1.11 0.05
CA GLY A 475 -5.88 -1.49 -0.91
C GLY A 475 -6.54 -0.28 -1.60
N LEU A 476 -6.84 0.80 -0.86
CA LEU A 476 -7.34 2.04 -1.47
C LEU A 476 -6.28 2.70 -2.36
N HIS A 477 -5.02 2.64 -1.93
CA HIS A 477 -3.93 3.21 -2.70
C HIS A 477 -3.77 2.49 -4.05
N ASP A 478 -3.86 1.15 -4.04
CA ASP A 478 -3.78 0.35 -5.25
C ASP A 478 -5.01 0.55 -6.14
N LEU A 479 -6.21 0.68 -5.56
CA LEU A 479 -7.43 1.07 -6.28
C LEU A 479 -7.24 2.39 -7.05
N PHE A 480 -6.73 3.42 -6.39
CA PHE A 480 -6.47 4.71 -7.03
C PHE A 480 -5.36 4.64 -8.07
N ARG A 481 -4.26 3.92 -7.78
CA ARG A 481 -3.15 3.76 -8.72
C ARG A 481 -3.60 3.06 -10.01
N SER A 482 -4.39 1.99 -9.89
CA SER A 482 -4.92 1.28 -11.06
C SER A 482 -5.79 2.20 -11.90
N LEU A 483 -6.73 2.91 -11.26
CA LEU A 483 -7.62 3.83 -11.97
C LEU A 483 -6.86 4.98 -12.66
N PHE A 484 -5.88 5.61 -11.99
CA PHE A 484 -5.07 6.66 -12.62
C PHE A 484 -4.21 6.11 -13.76
N GLY A 485 -3.72 4.87 -13.64
CA GLY A 485 -2.98 4.18 -14.69
C GLY A 485 -3.83 3.95 -15.93
N GLU A 486 -5.06 3.46 -15.74
CA GLU A 486 -6.05 3.27 -16.81
C GLU A 486 -6.46 4.58 -17.47
N ALA A 487 -6.83 5.59 -16.68
CA ALA A 487 -7.22 6.91 -17.19
C ALA A 487 -6.05 7.61 -17.91
N GLY A 488 -4.82 7.41 -17.44
CA GLY A 488 -3.61 7.88 -18.10
C GLY A 488 -3.33 7.13 -19.41
N ALA A 489 -3.54 5.81 -19.45
CA ALA A 489 -3.44 5.03 -20.70
C ALA A 489 -4.44 5.50 -21.76
N ALA A 490 -5.68 5.79 -21.36
CA ALA A 490 -6.69 6.34 -22.26
C ALA A 490 -6.38 7.76 -22.78
N LEU A 491 -5.56 8.51 -22.05
CA LEU A 491 -5.18 9.89 -22.42
C LEU A 491 -3.90 9.96 -23.28
N GLU A 492 -3.13 8.85 -23.38
CA GLU A 492 -1.78 8.83 -23.96
C GLU A 492 -1.71 9.42 -25.37
N SER A 493 -2.70 9.12 -26.22
CA SER A 493 -2.72 9.58 -27.61
C SER A 493 -3.05 11.07 -27.77
N THR A 494 -3.67 11.68 -26.75
CA THR A 494 -4.19 13.05 -26.82
C THR A 494 -3.35 14.03 -26.01
N ASP A 495 -2.90 13.62 -24.81
CA ASP A 495 -2.05 14.43 -23.93
C ASP A 495 -1.06 13.52 -23.18
N PRO A 496 0.09 13.18 -23.79
CA PRO A 496 1.07 12.27 -23.20
C PRO A 496 1.70 12.82 -21.92
N VAL A 497 1.76 14.16 -21.77
CA VAL A 497 2.29 14.80 -20.56
C VAL A 497 1.34 14.60 -19.39
N ALA A 498 0.04 14.89 -19.57
CA ALA A 498 -0.97 14.61 -18.56
C ALA A 498 -1.10 13.12 -18.25
N ALA A 499 -1.01 12.25 -19.27
CA ALA A 499 -1.00 10.80 -19.10
C ALA A 499 0.15 10.33 -18.19
N ALA A 500 1.37 10.81 -18.42
CA ALA A 500 2.52 10.50 -17.57
C ALA A 500 2.32 10.98 -16.12
N ARG A 501 1.74 12.18 -15.93
CA ARG A 501 1.41 12.70 -14.59
C ARG A 501 0.36 11.87 -13.87
N LEU A 502 -0.69 11.42 -14.58
CA LEU A 502 -1.69 10.52 -14.02
C LEU A 502 -1.06 9.19 -13.60
N ARG A 503 -0.22 8.56 -14.43
CA ARG A 503 0.48 7.31 -14.07
C ARG A 503 1.40 7.46 -12.85
N ALA A 504 2.01 8.63 -12.68
CA ALA A 504 2.85 8.93 -11.52
C ALA A 504 2.04 9.28 -10.26
N SER A 505 0.73 9.50 -10.39
CA SER A 505 -0.13 9.91 -9.29
C SER A 505 -0.39 8.78 -8.29
N THR A 506 -0.53 9.15 -7.02
CA THR A 506 -0.84 8.23 -5.92
C THR A 506 -2.01 8.76 -5.12
N ALA A 507 -2.54 7.98 -4.18
CA ALA A 507 -3.64 8.40 -3.32
C ALA A 507 -3.48 9.79 -2.67
N HIS A 508 -2.24 10.21 -2.37
CA HIS A 508 -1.99 11.51 -1.76
C HIS A 508 -2.28 12.70 -2.70
N VAL A 509 -2.32 12.46 -4.02
CA VAL A 509 -2.67 13.46 -5.04
C VAL A 509 -4.05 14.06 -4.74
N LEU A 510 -5.03 13.24 -4.32
CA LEU A 510 -6.41 13.69 -4.08
C LEU A 510 -6.48 14.77 -3.00
N ARG A 511 -5.73 14.58 -1.92
CA ARG A 511 -5.64 15.57 -0.84
C ARG A 511 -4.94 16.84 -1.31
N HIS A 512 -3.93 16.73 -2.16
CA HIS A 512 -3.27 17.90 -2.74
C HIS A 512 -4.21 18.66 -3.69
N THR A 513 -4.93 17.95 -4.55
CA THR A 513 -5.93 18.50 -5.46
C THR A 513 -7.05 19.19 -4.69
N HIS A 514 -7.61 18.56 -3.63
CA HIS A 514 -8.62 19.19 -2.76
C HIS A 514 -8.16 20.52 -2.20
N ALA A 515 -6.95 20.53 -1.60
CA ALA A 515 -6.42 21.73 -0.96
C ALA A 515 -6.16 22.85 -1.98
N THR A 516 -5.59 22.50 -3.14
CA THR A 516 -5.27 23.46 -4.21
C THR A 516 -6.55 24.03 -4.82
N HIS A 517 -7.45 23.17 -5.30
CA HIS A 517 -8.72 23.59 -5.90
C HIS A 517 -9.60 24.37 -4.91
N ALA A 518 -9.61 24.03 -3.62
CA ALA A 518 -10.36 24.80 -2.62
C ALA A 518 -9.86 26.24 -2.54
N LEU A 519 -8.55 26.46 -2.48
CA LEU A 519 -7.96 27.82 -2.44
C LEU A 519 -8.14 28.57 -3.76
N GLU A 520 -7.99 27.87 -4.89
CA GLU A 520 -8.24 28.42 -6.23
C GLU A 520 -9.68 28.92 -6.35
N ARG A 521 -10.65 28.14 -5.85
CA ARG A 521 -12.08 28.48 -5.80
C ARG A 521 -12.47 29.45 -4.68
N GLY A 522 -11.50 30.09 -4.02
CA GLY A 522 -11.74 31.15 -3.04
C GLY A 522 -12.13 30.67 -1.63
N VAL A 523 -12.02 29.38 -1.31
CA VAL A 523 -12.23 28.90 0.07
C VAL A 523 -11.16 29.53 0.97
N PRO A 524 -11.53 30.22 2.06
CA PRO A 524 -10.56 30.85 2.94
C PRO A 524 -9.53 29.85 3.47
N ILE A 525 -8.25 30.24 3.52
CA ILE A 525 -7.15 29.36 3.93
C ILE A 525 -7.34 28.77 5.33
N THR A 526 -7.98 29.51 6.24
CA THR A 526 -8.33 29.07 7.60
C THR A 526 -9.37 27.95 7.58
N VAL A 527 -10.34 28.01 6.67
CA VAL A 527 -11.35 26.97 6.47
C VAL A 527 -10.70 25.72 5.85
N ALA A 528 -9.89 25.89 4.81
CA ALA A 528 -9.14 24.79 4.18
C ALA A 528 -8.20 24.10 5.20
N GLN A 529 -7.47 24.87 6.02
CA GLN A 529 -6.61 24.35 7.09
C GLN A 529 -7.40 23.52 8.10
N ARG A 530 -8.55 24.02 8.56
CA ARG A 530 -9.40 23.33 9.53
C ARG A 530 -9.97 22.03 8.94
N ASN A 531 -10.41 22.07 7.69
CA ASN A 531 -10.92 20.90 6.97
C ASN A 531 -9.84 19.83 6.78
N LEU A 532 -8.61 20.24 6.50
CA LEU A 532 -7.47 19.34 6.36
C LEU A 532 -6.91 18.86 7.72
N GLY A 533 -7.32 19.44 8.84
CA GLY A 533 -6.77 19.12 10.16
C GLY A 533 -5.29 19.45 10.31
N HIS A 534 -4.79 20.49 9.61
CA HIS A 534 -3.38 20.89 9.73
C HIS A 534 -3.12 21.62 11.06
N ALA A 535 -1.99 21.31 11.70
CA ALA A 535 -1.62 21.90 12.98
C ALA A 535 -1.21 23.38 12.90
N SER A 536 -0.80 23.86 11.71
CA SER A 536 -0.40 25.26 11.47
C SER A 536 -0.77 25.72 10.07
N LEU A 537 -1.00 27.02 9.92
CA LEU A 537 -1.27 27.67 8.62
C LEU A 537 -0.07 27.55 7.67
N ALA A 538 1.16 27.46 8.17
CA ALA A 538 2.36 27.26 7.36
C ALA A 538 2.33 25.96 6.53
N VAL A 539 1.59 24.93 6.97
CA VAL A 539 1.41 23.70 6.18
C VAL A 539 0.41 23.94 5.05
N THR A 540 -0.67 24.67 5.33
CA THR A 540 -1.70 25.00 4.32
C THR A 540 -1.22 26.06 3.33
N SER A 541 -0.33 26.96 3.74
CA SER A 541 0.24 28.00 2.87
C SER A 541 1.10 27.41 1.75
N ARG A 542 1.53 26.15 1.86
CA ARG A 542 2.21 25.44 0.77
C ARG A 542 1.31 25.21 -0.45
N TYR A 543 0.00 25.27 -0.28
CA TYR A 543 -0.97 25.12 -1.37
C TYR A 543 -1.33 26.45 -2.04
N LEU A 544 -0.80 27.56 -1.54
CA LEU A 544 -0.85 28.82 -2.27
C LEU A 544 0.18 28.73 -3.39
N THR A 545 -0.22 28.17 -4.52
CA THR A 545 0.37 28.56 -5.79
C THR A 545 -0.12 29.98 -6.03
N VAL A 546 0.76 30.94 -5.81
CA VAL A 546 0.52 32.27 -6.35
C VAL A 546 0.76 32.11 -7.84
N ASP A 547 -0.34 31.94 -8.59
CA ASP A 547 -0.31 32.15 -10.04
C ASP A 547 0.12 33.60 -10.27
N ASP A 548 1.15 33.83 -11.10
CA ASP A 548 1.70 35.18 -11.29
C ASP A 548 0.63 36.14 -11.82
N ASP A 549 -0.35 35.62 -12.60
CA ASP A 549 -1.49 36.38 -13.08
C ASP A 549 -2.44 36.78 -11.94
N ARG A 550 -2.75 35.85 -11.03
CA ARG A 550 -3.55 36.14 -9.82
C ARG A 550 -2.82 37.05 -8.84
N HIS A 551 -1.49 36.93 -8.74
CA HIS A 551 -0.67 37.88 -7.99
C HIS A 551 -0.84 39.28 -8.54
N HIS A 552 -0.76 39.41 -9.87
CA HIS A 552 -0.88 40.68 -10.56
C HIS A 552 -2.28 41.28 -10.38
N GLU A 553 -3.35 40.48 -10.52
CA GLU A 553 -4.73 40.91 -10.31
C GLU A 553 -4.99 41.36 -8.85
N GLU A 554 -4.57 40.58 -7.86
CA GLU A 554 -4.78 40.91 -6.44
C GLU A 554 -3.96 42.13 -6.01
N ILE A 555 -2.73 42.29 -6.52
CA ILE A 555 -1.94 43.52 -6.29
C ILE A 555 -2.57 44.70 -7.04
N GLY A 556 -3.17 44.50 -8.21
CA GLY A 556 -3.91 45.52 -8.95
C GLY A 556 -5.07 46.12 -8.16
N LYS A 557 -5.75 45.32 -7.33
CA LYS A 557 -6.85 45.79 -6.44
C LYS A 557 -6.40 46.80 -5.39
N LEU A 558 -5.11 46.83 -5.00
CA LEU A 558 -4.59 47.87 -4.09
C LEU A 558 -4.65 49.27 -4.71
N LEU A 559 -4.67 49.35 -6.04
CA LEU A 559 -4.67 50.61 -6.78
C LEU A 559 -6.08 51.06 -7.18
N ASP A 560 -7.11 50.23 -6.93
CA ASP A 560 -8.50 50.53 -7.31
C ASP A 560 -9.44 50.47 -6.08
N PRO A 561 -9.64 51.59 -5.36
CA PRO A 561 -10.36 51.62 -4.08
C PRO A 561 -11.88 51.38 -4.17
N GLY A 562 -12.42 51.03 -5.33
CA GLY A 562 -13.86 50.91 -5.60
C GLY A 562 -14.45 49.49 -5.63
N ALA A 563 -13.64 48.43 -5.52
CA ALA A 563 -14.17 47.07 -5.54
C ALA A 563 -14.66 46.65 -4.15
N GLU A 564 -15.98 46.70 -3.92
CA GLU A 564 -16.59 46.17 -2.70
C GLU A 564 -16.24 44.68 -2.50
N PRO A 565 -15.95 44.24 -1.26
CA PRO A 565 -15.67 42.83 -0.98
C PRO A 565 -16.94 41.99 -1.15
N ALA A 566 -16.85 40.95 -1.99
CA ALA A 566 -17.90 39.93 -2.18
C ALA A 566 -18.00 38.94 -1.00
#